data_AF-A0A7J5YRZ4-F1
#
_entry.id   AF-A0A7J5YRZ4-F1
#
_cell.length_a   1.000
_cell.length_b   1.000
_cell.length_c   1.000
_cell.angle_alpha   90.00
_cell.angle_beta   90.00
_cell.angle_gamma   90.00
#
_symmetry.space_group_name_H-M   'P 1'
#
loop_
_entity.id
_entity.type
_entity.pdbx_description
1 polymer ?
#
loop_
_entity_poly.entity_id
_entity_poly.type
_entity_poly.pdbx_seq_one_letter_code
_entity_poly.pdbx_strand_id
1 'polypeptide(L)'
;MKGCLQDIRLDHKHLTTEGLPEEVEVYQASTKENVLPGCQSDDTCKDQPCLNGGQCQITWNDFQCNCSMKYSGLLCETRLWCVDHPCSERVRCVDLQDGYECK
;
A
#
# COMPACT_ATOMS: atom_id res chain seq x y z
N MET A 1 10.69 -10.61 -4.70
CA MET A 1 9.37 -10.25 -4.15
C MET A 1 9.52 -10.30 -2.63
N LYS A 2 9.32 -9.19 -1.91
CA LYS A 2 9.32 -9.18 -0.44
C LYS A 2 7.89 -9.42 0.01
N GLY A 3 7.64 -10.35 0.92
CA GLY A 3 6.33 -10.94 1.14
C GLY A 3 6.24 -11.61 2.50
N CYS A 4 5.03 -11.70 3.05
CA CYS A 4 4.74 -12.69 4.07
C CYS A 4 4.14 -13.92 3.45
N LEU A 5 4.56 -15.06 3.98
CA LEU A 5 3.96 -16.35 3.71
C LEU A 5 3.60 -16.98 5.06
N GLN A 6 2.37 -17.48 5.15
CA GLN A 6 1.86 -18.16 6.33
C GLN A 6 1.18 -19.46 5.87
N ASP A 7 1.17 -20.48 6.74
CA ASP A 7 0.45 -21.74 6.53
C ASP A 7 0.84 -22.51 5.26
N ILE A 8 2.14 -22.47 4.90
CA ILE A 8 2.66 -23.21 3.75
C ILE A 8 2.49 -24.72 3.98
N ARG A 9 1.86 -25.37 3.00
CA ARG A 9 1.73 -26.83 2.89
C ARG A 9 2.31 -27.30 1.57
N LEU A 10 3.08 -28.36 1.61
CA LEU A 10 3.52 -29.10 0.42
C LEU A 10 2.90 -30.50 0.55
N ASP A 11 2.11 -30.88 -0.45
CA ASP A 11 1.23 -32.06 -0.38
C ASP A 11 0.33 -32.04 0.87
N HIS A 12 0.50 -33.01 1.77
CA HIS A 12 -0.24 -33.11 3.03
C HIS A 12 0.59 -32.69 4.25
N LYS A 13 1.80 -32.17 4.03
CA LYS A 13 2.80 -31.88 5.06
C LYS A 13 2.96 -30.38 5.25
N HIS A 14 3.07 -29.95 6.49
CA HIS A 14 3.41 -28.55 6.80
C HIS A 14 4.88 -28.30 6.51
N LEU A 15 5.21 -27.13 5.98
CA LEU A 15 6.60 -26.67 5.92
C LEU A 15 6.92 -25.95 7.23
N THR A 16 7.86 -26.46 8.01
CA THR A 16 8.32 -25.78 9.23
C THR A 16 9.80 -25.42 9.12
N THR A 17 10.17 -24.32 9.78
CA THR A 17 11.57 -23.92 9.97
C THR A 17 12.10 -24.30 11.36
N GLU A 18 11.23 -24.82 12.22
CA GLU A 18 11.52 -25.25 13.58
C GLU A 18 11.18 -26.74 13.71
N GLY A 19 12.08 -27.51 14.32
CA GLY A 19 11.86 -28.92 14.62
C GLY A 19 10.83 -29.07 15.73
N LEU A 20 9.57 -29.25 15.37
CA LEU A 20 8.47 -29.60 16.27
C LEU A 20 8.20 -31.12 16.21
N PRO A 21 7.51 -31.70 17.23
CA PRO A 21 7.67 -33.09 17.62
C PRO A 21 7.20 -34.11 16.57
N GLU A 22 7.75 -35.32 16.70
CA GLU A 22 7.79 -36.49 15.80
C GLU A 22 6.47 -37.01 15.19
N GLU A 23 5.33 -36.34 15.40
CA GLU A 23 4.00 -36.84 14.98
C GLU A 23 3.40 -36.10 13.77
N VAL A 24 3.95 -34.95 13.37
CA VAL A 24 3.48 -34.23 12.19
C VAL A 24 4.41 -34.52 11.03
N GLU A 25 3.87 -35.07 9.94
CA GLU A 25 4.62 -35.17 8.70
C GLU A 25 4.94 -33.74 8.20
N VAL A 26 6.21 -33.37 8.29
CA VAL A 26 6.67 -32.01 8.03
C VAL A 26 7.81 -32.04 7.02
N TYR A 27 7.80 -31.08 6.09
CA TYR A 27 9.00 -30.75 5.32
C TYR A 27 9.84 -29.79 6.14
N GLN A 28 11.09 -30.17 6.41
CA GLN A 28 12.05 -29.31 7.08
C GLN A 28 12.81 -28.48 6.04
N ALA A 29 12.74 -27.16 6.16
CA ALA A 29 13.54 -26.27 5.33
C ALA A 29 15.03 -26.44 5.70
N SER A 30 15.86 -26.80 4.72
CA SER A 30 17.31 -27.00 4.92
C SER A 30 18.09 -25.69 5.07
N THR A 31 17.54 -24.59 4.55
CA THR A 31 18.15 -23.25 4.59
C THR A 31 17.08 -22.19 4.73
N LYS A 32 17.40 -21.14 5.49
CA LYS A 32 16.52 -19.98 5.74
C LYS A 32 17.31 -18.70 5.47
N GLU A 33 17.34 -18.28 4.21
CA GLU A 33 17.98 -17.01 3.82
C GLU A 33 16.93 -15.92 3.66
N ASN A 34 17.15 -14.76 4.27
CA ASN A 34 16.25 -13.58 4.17
C ASN A 34 14.80 -13.83 4.64
N VAL A 35 14.58 -14.82 5.51
CA VAL A 35 13.27 -15.08 6.13
C VAL A 35 13.34 -14.75 7.61
N LEU A 36 12.51 -13.81 8.05
CA LEU A 36 12.38 -13.44 9.45
C LEU A 36 11.09 -14.02 10.02
N PRO A 37 11.06 -14.42 11.30
CA PRO A 37 9.81 -14.76 11.97
C PRO A 37 8.93 -13.51 12.09
N GLY A 38 7.63 -13.71 11.95
CA GLY A 38 6.65 -12.63 11.98
C GLY A 38 6.45 -11.96 10.62
N CYS A 39 5.51 -11.02 10.60
CA CYS A 39 5.12 -10.31 9.40
C CYS A 39 5.26 -8.82 9.66
N GLN A 40 6.39 -8.24 9.22
CA GLN A 40 6.68 -6.82 9.41
C GLN A 40 6.89 -6.16 8.06
N SER A 41 6.07 -5.16 7.76
CA SER A 41 6.29 -4.26 6.62
C SER A 41 7.23 -3.12 7.02
N ASP A 42 7.97 -2.60 6.05
CA ASP A 42 8.73 -1.35 6.24
C ASP A 42 7.77 -0.20 6.65
N ASP A 43 8.22 0.69 7.55
CA ASP A 43 7.47 1.91 7.91
C ASP A 43 7.69 2.99 6.84
N THR A 44 6.97 2.81 5.73
CA THR A 44 7.03 3.67 4.54
C THR A 44 6.36 5.02 4.73
N CYS A 45 5.57 5.20 5.81
CA CYS A 45 4.93 6.47 6.14
C CYS A 45 5.78 7.37 7.03
N LYS A 46 6.92 6.89 7.54
CA LYS A 46 7.80 7.61 8.46
C LYS A 46 8.20 9.00 7.98
N ASP A 47 8.48 9.15 6.69
CA ASP A 47 8.94 10.40 6.09
C ASP A 47 7.79 11.32 5.63
N GLN A 48 6.54 10.97 5.97
CA GLN A 48 5.34 11.72 5.62
C GLN A 48 5.24 12.06 4.12
N PRO A 49 5.23 11.04 3.24
CA PRO A 49 5.30 11.27 1.80
C PRO A 49 4.04 11.93 1.21
N CYS A 50 2.89 11.86 1.89
CA CYS A 50 1.63 12.42 1.42
C CYS A 50 1.56 13.93 1.67
N LEU A 51 1.35 14.70 0.61
CA LEU A 51 1.24 16.14 0.62
C LEU A 51 -0.19 16.61 0.93
N ASN A 52 -0.34 17.92 1.16
CA ASN A 52 -1.64 18.61 1.23
C ASN A 52 -2.65 18.02 2.22
N GLY A 53 -2.16 17.47 3.34
CA GLY A 53 -3.00 16.86 4.37
C GLY A 53 -3.55 15.48 3.99
N GLY A 54 -2.94 14.81 3.01
CA GLY A 54 -3.23 13.41 2.71
C GLY A 54 -2.82 12.48 3.85
N GLN A 55 -3.63 11.45 4.11
CA GLN A 55 -3.34 10.47 5.15
C GLN A 55 -2.54 9.31 4.56
N CYS A 56 -1.33 9.10 5.06
CA CYS A 56 -0.48 7.99 4.66
C CYS A 56 -0.96 6.68 5.29
N GLN A 57 -1.07 5.64 4.47
CA GLN A 57 -1.38 4.28 4.89
C GLN A 57 -0.25 3.36 4.44
N ILE A 58 0.38 2.69 5.41
CA ILE A 58 1.42 1.69 5.12
C ILE A 58 0.77 0.51 4.41
N THR A 59 1.33 0.11 3.29
CA THR A 59 1.02 -1.14 2.61
C THR A 59 2.23 -2.08 2.69
N TRP A 60 2.24 -3.16 1.90
CA TRP A 60 3.29 -4.17 2.01
C TRP A 60 4.63 -3.72 1.38
N ASN A 61 5.51 -3.14 2.20
CA ASN A 61 6.77 -2.48 1.78
C ASN A 61 6.57 -1.29 0.84
N ASP A 62 5.40 -0.67 0.88
CA ASP A 62 5.06 0.53 0.13
C ASP A 62 4.05 1.36 0.95
N PHE A 63 3.56 2.47 0.42
CA PHE A 63 2.51 3.27 1.04
C PHE A 63 1.45 3.68 0.02
N GLN A 64 0.30 4.08 0.52
CA GLN A 64 -0.75 4.72 -0.27
C GLN A 64 -1.19 6.00 0.44
N CYS A 65 -1.37 7.08 -0.33
CA CYS A 65 -1.93 8.31 0.18
C CYS A 65 -3.44 8.35 -0.03
N ASN A 66 -4.18 8.51 1.06
CA ASN A 66 -5.59 8.86 1.02
C ASN A 66 -5.72 10.39 0.97
N CYS A 67 -6.02 10.92 -0.21
CA CYS A 67 -6.07 12.35 -0.45
C CYS A 67 -7.37 12.97 0.06
N SER A 68 -7.26 14.20 0.57
CA SER A 68 -8.44 15.04 0.80
C SER A 68 -9.17 15.28 -0.52
N MET A 69 -10.49 15.52 -0.49
CA MET A 69 -11.33 15.65 -1.69
C MET A 69 -10.85 16.72 -2.70
N LYS A 70 -10.02 17.69 -2.27
CA LYS A 70 -9.45 18.76 -3.10
C LYS A 70 -8.14 18.40 -3.79
N TYR A 71 -7.62 17.18 -3.60
CA TYR A 71 -6.32 16.77 -4.13
C TYR A 71 -6.37 15.35 -4.70
N SER A 72 -5.46 15.06 -5.62
CA SER A 72 -5.26 13.77 -6.27
C SER A 72 -3.78 13.57 -6.61
N GLY A 73 -3.45 12.43 -7.23
CA GLY A 73 -2.07 12.03 -7.50
C GLY A 73 -1.56 11.01 -6.49
N LEU A 74 -0.35 10.49 -6.72
CA LEU A 74 0.23 9.44 -5.88
C LEU A 74 0.54 9.94 -4.47
N LEU A 75 0.96 11.20 -4.37
CA LEU A 75 1.35 11.90 -3.15
C LEU A 75 0.35 12.99 -2.77
N CYS A 76 -0.84 13.03 -3.39
CA CYS A 76 -1.79 14.13 -3.25
C CYS A 76 -1.22 15.50 -3.69
N GLU A 77 -0.32 15.48 -4.67
CA GLU A 77 0.38 16.64 -5.21
C GLU A 77 -0.49 17.49 -6.16
N THR A 78 -1.50 16.89 -6.78
CA THR A 78 -2.33 17.54 -7.80
C THR A 78 -3.56 18.15 -7.15
N ARG A 79 -3.80 19.45 -7.36
CA ARG A 79 -5.01 20.13 -6.86
C ARG A 79 -6.20 19.91 -7.81
N LEU A 80 -7.35 19.61 -7.24
CA LEU A 80 -8.65 19.54 -7.93
C LEU A 80 -9.40 20.85 -7.71
N TRP A 81 -9.40 21.69 -8.73
CA TRP A 81 -9.98 23.03 -8.75
C TRP A 81 -11.50 23.00 -8.92
N CYS A 82 -12.03 22.03 -9.67
CA CYS A 82 -13.46 21.94 -9.94
C CYS A 82 -14.30 21.62 -8.69
N VAL A 83 -13.68 21.14 -7.61
CA VAL A 83 -14.33 20.87 -6.32
C VAL A 83 -14.85 22.15 -5.66
N ASP A 84 -14.21 23.29 -5.92
CA ASP A 84 -14.65 24.59 -5.39
C ASP A 84 -15.75 25.23 -6.26
N HIS A 85 -16.29 24.50 -7.26
CA HIS A 85 -17.30 24.96 -8.21
C HIS A 85 -17.02 26.36 -8.83
N PRO A 86 -15.83 26.58 -9.44
CA PRO A 86 -15.43 27.90 -9.93
C PRO A 86 -16.13 28.33 -11.23
N CYS A 87 -16.83 27.41 -11.90
CA CYS A 87 -17.56 27.65 -13.15
C CYS A 87 -19.06 27.86 -12.90
N SER A 88 -19.72 28.60 -13.78
CA SER A 88 -21.18 28.75 -13.75
C SER A 88 -21.91 27.42 -13.97
N GLU A 89 -23.12 27.24 -13.42
CA GLU A 89 -23.88 25.97 -13.46
C GLU A 89 -24.15 25.39 -14.86
N ARG A 90 -24.06 26.21 -15.92
CA ARG A 90 -24.34 25.80 -17.31
C ARG A 90 -23.10 25.36 -18.10
N VAL A 91 -21.92 25.45 -17.50
CA VAL A 91 -20.64 25.07 -18.12
C VAL A 91 -19.99 23.96 -17.31
N ARG A 92 -19.38 23.01 -18.01
CA ARG A 92 -18.64 21.90 -17.43
C ARG A 92 -17.26 22.40 -16.99
N CYS A 93 -16.92 22.13 -15.73
CA CYS A 93 -15.57 22.32 -15.24
C CYS A 93 -14.69 21.10 -15.58
N VAL A 94 -13.45 21.36 -15.99
CA VAL A 94 -12.42 20.34 -16.24
C VAL A 94 -11.16 20.72 -15.46
N ASP A 95 -10.69 19.81 -14.60
CA ASP A 95 -9.41 19.96 -13.90
C ASP A 95 -8.24 19.79 -14.86
N LEU A 96 -7.26 20.69 -14.74
CA LEU A 96 -5.98 20.69 -15.46
C LEU A 96 -4.84 20.63 -14.45
N GLN A 97 -3.62 20.33 -14.94
CA GLN A 97 -2.42 20.23 -14.09
C GLN A 97 -2.19 21.50 -13.26
N ASP A 98 -2.37 22.67 -13.86
CA ASP A 98 -2.14 23.98 -13.23
C ASP A 98 -3.41 24.87 -13.23
N GLY A 99 -4.60 24.28 -13.15
CA GLY A 99 -5.84 25.07 -13.07
C GLY A 99 -7.10 24.32 -13.45
N TYR A 100 -8.08 25.07 -13.94
CA TYR A 100 -9.33 24.54 -14.48
C TYR A 100 -9.72 25.23 -15.77
N GLU A 101 -10.56 24.57 -16.55
CA GLU A 101 -11.16 25.14 -17.75
C GLU A 101 -12.69 24.97 -17.68
N CYS A 102 -13.44 26.03 -17.99
CA CYS A 102 -14.90 25.99 -18.10
C CYS A 102 -15.29 25.88 -19.58
N LYS A 103 -16.05 24.84 -19.95
CA LYS A 103 -16.53 24.61 -21.32
C LYS A 103 -18.03 24.41 -21.39
#